data_AF-A0A0F8WIM9-F1
#
_entry.id   AF-A0A0F8WIM9-F1
#
_cell.length_a   1.000
_cell.length_b   1.000
_cell.length_c   1.000
_cell.angle_alpha   90.00
_cell.angle_beta   90.00
_cell.angle_gamma   90.00
#
_symmetry.space_group_name_H-M   'P 1'
#
loop_
_entity.id
_entity.type
_entity.pdbx_description
1 polymer ?
#
loop_
_entity_poly.entity_id
_entity_poly.type
_entity_poly.pdbx_seq_one_letter_code
_entity_poly.pdbx_strand_id
1 'polypeptide(L)' 'MAHKPEKHLERAGNIARIAIQMYQAGKISHSHAMDRFERALGHVDIYNAEKATRTD' A
#
# COMPACT_ATOMS: atom_id res chain seq x y z
N MET A 1 -19.51 -9.44 4.91
CA MET A 1 -18.82 -9.20 3.61
C MET A 1 -17.32 -9.26 3.85
N ALA A 2 -16.65 -10.34 3.44
CA ALA A 2 -15.20 -10.46 3.60
C ALA A 2 -14.51 -9.50 2.61
N HIS A 3 -13.84 -8.47 3.12
CA HIS A 3 -12.99 -7.61 2.30
C HIS A 3 -11.86 -8.48 1.73
N LYS A 4 -11.91 -8.70 0.40
CA LYS A 4 -11.01 -9.61 -0.31
C LYS A 4 -9.57 -9.09 -0.23
N PRO A 5 -8.58 -9.91 0.18
CA PRO A 5 -7.16 -9.55 0.26
C PRO A 5 -6.64 -8.89 -1.03
N GLU A 6 -7.13 -9.39 -2.16
CA GLU A 6 -6.82 -8.92 -3.52
C GLU A 6 -7.05 -7.42 -3.69
N LYS A 7 -8.13 -6.87 -3.10
CA LYS A 7 -8.44 -5.43 -3.19
C LYS A 7 -7.46 -4.58 -2.40
N HIS A 8 -6.90 -5.10 -1.31
CA HIS A 8 -5.94 -4.36 -0.48
C HIS A 8 -4.56 -4.31 -1.16
N LEU A 9 -4.12 -5.44 -1.72
CA LEU A 9 -2.91 -5.52 -2.54
C LEU A 9 -3.01 -4.63 -3.80
N GLU A 10 -4.15 -4.69 -4.49
CA GLU A 10 -4.41 -3.83 -5.65
C GLU A 10 -4.38 -2.34 -5.27
N ARG A 11 -4.97 -1.98 -4.13
CA ARG A 11 -4.95 -0.61 -3.63
C ARG A 11 -3.54 -0.15 -3.26
N ALA A 12 -2.74 -1.00 -2.61
CA ALA A 12 -1.35 -0.70 -2.28
C ALA A 12 -0.50 -0.51 -3.54
N GLY A 13 -0.63 -1.41 -4.53
CA GLY A 13 0.03 -1.28 -5.83
C GLY A 13 -0.38 -0.02 -6.60
N ASN A 14 -1.65 0.37 -6.51
CA ASN A 14 -2.13 1.62 -7.11
C ASN A 14 -1.52 2.87 -6.43
N ILE A 15 -1.43 2.89 -5.10
CA ILE A 15 -0.81 3.99 -4.36
C ILE A 15 0.68 4.10 -4.72
N ALA A 16 1.39 2.96 -4.77
CA ALA A 16 2.79 2.88 -5.19
C ALA A 16 3.01 3.49 -6.58
N ARG A 17 2.19 3.09 -7.55
CA ARG A 17 2.25 3.57 -8.93
C ARG A 17 2.01 5.08 -9.03
N ILE A 18 1.02 5.60 -8.30
CA ILE A 18 0.73 7.04 -8.26
C ILE A 18 1.91 7.81 -7.65
N ALA A 19 2.49 7.32 -6.55
CA ALA A 19 3.64 7.96 -5.91
C ALA A 19 4.85 8.05 -6.86
N ILE A 20 5.14 6.97 -7.60
CA ILE A 20 6.21 6.96 -8.62
C ILE A 20 5.92 7.97 -9.74
N GLN A 21 4.69 8.01 -10.26
CA GLN A 21 4.31 8.97 -11.30
C GLN A 21 4.42 10.42 -10.81
N MET A 22 4.03 10.71 -9.57
CA MET A 22 4.16 12.05 -8.97
C MET A 22 5.63 12.45 -8.80
N TYR A 23 6.50 11.51 -8.42
CA TYR A 23 7.94 11.74 -8.36
C TYR A 23 8.54 12.02 -9.74
N GLN A 24 8.22 11.18 -10.73
CA GLN A 24 8.69 11.36 -12.11
C GLN A 24 8.21 12.69 -12.72
N ALA A 25 7.02 13.15 -12.34
CA ALA A 25 6.47 14.45 -12.73
C ALA A 25 7.07 15.64 -11.94
N GLY A 26 8.01 15.41 -11.02
CA GLY A 26 8.63 16.43 -10.17
C GLY A 26 7.66 17.07 -9.18
N LYS A 27 6.51 16.45 -8.89
CA LYS A 27 5.47 16.97 -7.99
C LYS A 27 5.78 16.70 -6.53
N ILE A 28 6.52 15.63 -6.25
CA ILE A 28 6.96 15.24 -4.90
C ILE A 28 8.43 14.81 -4.93
N SER A 29 9.10 14.93 -3.79
CA SER A 29 10.46 14.39 -3.61
C SER A 29 10.45 12.87 -3.59
N HIS A 30 11.63 12.27 -3.85
CA HIS A 30 11.82 10.83 -3.73
C HIS A 30 11.44 10.31 -2.33
N SER A 31 11.81 11.04 -1.27
CA SER A 31 11.45 10.70 0.11
C SER A 31 9.94 10.65 0.35
N HIS A 32 9.18 11.60 -0.20
CA HIS A 32 7.72 11.59 -0.11
C HIS A 32 7.08 10.45 -0.91
N ALA A 33 7.68 10.07 -2.03
CA ALA A 33 7.20 8.91 -2.80
C ALA A 33 7.41 7.61 -2.01
N MET A 34 8.55 7.47 -1.33
CA MET A 34 8.85 6.31 -0.48
C MET A 34 7.94 6.25 0.77
N ASP A 35 7.71 7.35 1.48
CA ASP A 35 6.78 7.36 2.64
C ASP A 35 5.36 6.92 2.24
N ARG A 36 4.86 7.36 1.08
CA ARG A 36 3.55 6.90 0.56
C ARG A 36 3.54 5.43 0.20
N PHE A 37 4.65 4.91 -0.31
CA PHE A 37 4.81 3.49 -0.63
C PHE A 37 4.83 2.63 0.64
N GLU A 38 5.66 3.00 1.62
CA GLU A 38 5.79 2.31 2.90
C GLU A 38 4.47 2.28 3.67
N ARG A 39 3.74 3.40 3.73
CA ARG A 39 2.40 3.44 4.34
C ARG A 39 1.42 2.49 3.65
N ALA A 40 1.46 2.43 2.32
CA ALA A 40 0.59 1.54 1.56
C ALA A 40 0.89 0.06 1.83
N LEU A 41 2.16 -0.30 1.99
CA LEU A 41 2.59 -1.65 2.37
C LEU A 41 2.28 -1.97 3.84
N GLY A 42 2.45 -1.02 4.75
CA GLY A 42 2.08 -1.20 6.16
C GLY A 42 0.61 -1.56 6.34
N HIS A 43 -0.28 -0.99 5.52
CA HIS A 43 -1.70 -1.39 5.50
C HIS A 43 -1.91 -2.85 5.04
N VAL A 44 -1.05 -3.37 4.16
CA VAL A 44 -1.08 -4.78 3.71
C VAL A 44 -0.56 -5.69 4.82
N ASP A 45 0.53 -5.31 5.48
CA ASP A 45 1.11 -6.11 6.57
C ASP A 45 0.17 -6.21 7.77
N ILE A 46 -0.48 -5.09 8.17
CA ILE A 46 -1.50 -5.09 9.22
C ILE A 46 -2.67 -6.02 8.84
N TYR A 47 -3.15 -5.95 7.60
CA TYR A 47 -4.22 -6.85 7.12
C TYR A 47 -3.79 -8.33 7.16
N ASN A 48 -2.57 -8.64 6.72
CA ASN A 48 -2.05 -10.00 6.72
C ASN A 48 -1.88 -10.53 8.15
N ALA A 49 -1.41 -9.69 9.07
CA ALA A 49 -1.29 -10.04 10.49
C ALA A 49 -2.65 -10.31 11.12
N GLU A 50 -3.65 -9.43 10.90
CA GLU A 50 -5.03 -9.63 11.39
C GLU A 50 -5.68 -10.89 10.81
N LYS A 51 -5.40 -11.22 9.55
CA LYS A 51 -5.88 -12.44 8.91
C LYS A 51 -5.24 -13.68 9.52
N ALA A 52 -3.93 -13.68 9.75
CA ALA A 52 -3.22 -14.79 10.37
C ALA A 52 -3.80 -15.13 11.75
N THR A 53 -4.06 -14.11 12.58
CA THR A 53 -4.66 -14.27 13.92
C THR A 53 -6.11 -14.72 13.94
N ARG A 54 -6.82 -14.71 12.80
CA ARG A 54 -8.24 -15.09 12.69
C ARG A 54 -8.47 -16.55 12.31
N THR A 55 -7.39 -17.28 12.07
CA THR A 55 -7.40 -18.68 11.60
C THR A 55 -6.87 -19.66 12.65
N ASP A 56 -6.58 -19.16 13.85
CA ASP A 56 -6.29 -19.92 15.08
C ASP A 56 -7.54 -19.90 15.98
#